data_AF-A0A519DIE2-F1
#
_entry.id   AF-A0A519DIE2-F1
#
_cell.length_a   1.000
_cell.length_b   1.000
_cell.length_c   1.000
_cell.angle_alpha   90.00
_cell.angle_beta   90.00
_cell.angle_gamma   90.00
#
_symmetry.space_group_name_H-M   'P 1'
#
loop_
_entity.id
_entity.type
_entity.pdbx_description
1 polymer ?
#
loop_
_entity_poly.entity_id
_entity_poly.type
_entity_poly.pdbx_seq_one_letter_code
_entity_poly.pdbx_strand_id
1 'polypeptide(L)'
;MGGNSSRRFHETRVLRKADAVICISETLRKEAISRGVNPKKISLVPNAVTPSDSDDISELFPLAQSKLENSIVVGYIGSLRDIEGVDATAEAVALLVSQGANLKFFVLSSQAGQEGLETYCKSLGIG
;
A
#
# COMPACT_ATOMS: atom_id res chain seq x y z
N MET A 1 -16.52 -8.10 20.48
CA MET A 1 -16.76 -6.77 19.86
C MET A 1 -16.42 -5.65 20.85
N GLY A 2 -15.16 -5.22 20.95
CA GLY A 2 -14.77 -4.19 21.93
C GLY A 2 -13.38 -3.54 21.74
N GLY A 3 -12.55 -4.02 20.81
CA GLY A 3 -11.16 -3.55 20.67
C GLY A 3 -11.00 -2.19 19.97
N ASN A 4 -11.77 -1.92 18.91
CA ASN A 4 -11.53 -0.73 18.07
C ASN A 4 -11.96 0.60 18.72
N SER A 5 -13.09 0.62 19.44
CA SER A 5 -13.59 1.85 20.07
C SER A 5 -12.71 2.30 21.23
N SER A 6 -12.20 1.36 22.03
CA SER A 6 -11.26 1.64 23.12
C SER A 6 -9.93 2.16 22.58
N ARG A 7 -9.38 1.53 21.54
CA ARG A 7 -8.12 1.97 20.91
C ARG A 7 -8.23 3.40 20.36
N ARG A 8 -9.29 3.70 19.61
CA ARG A 8 -9.51 5.02 19.01
C ARG A 8 -9.70 6.12 20.05
N PHE A 9 -10.34 5.80 21.18
CA PHE A 9 -10.44 6.70 22.33
C PHE A 9 -9.05 7.05 22.90
N HIS A 10 -8.21 6.05 23.14
CA HIS A 10 -6.85 6.27 23.66
C HIS A 10 -5.98 7.05 22.67
N GLU A 11 -6.01 6.73 21.37
CA GLU A 11 -5.32 7.49 20.33
C GLU A 11 -5.73 8.97 20.34
N THR A 12 -7.04 9.24 20.41
CA THR A 12 -7.57 10.61 20.43
C THR A 12 -7.13 11.35 21.69
N ARG A 13 -7.13 10.67 22.86
CA ARG A 13 -6.66 11.24 24.11
C ARG A 13 -5.17 11.62 24.05
N VAL A 14 -4.34 10.75 23.47
CA VAL A 14 -2.90 11.02 23.30
C VAL A 14 -2.68 12.20 22.34
N LEU A 15 -3.32 12.17 21.16
CA LEU A 15 -3.22 13.22 20.15
C LEU A 15 -3.57 14.61 20.71
N ARG A 16 -4.64 14.72 21.52
CA ARG A 16 -5.05 15.99 22.13
C ARG A 16 -4.08 16.51 23.19
N LYS A 17 -3.41 15.61 23.92
CA LYS A 17 -2.51 15.96 25.02
C LYS A 17 -1.10 16.25 24.57
N ALA A 18 -0.70 15.81 23.38
CA ALA A 18 0.64 16.04 22.86
C ALA A 18 0.97 17.55 22.74
N ASP A 19 2.23 17.89 22.98
CA ASP A 19 2.75 19.25 22.78
C ASP A 19 2.88 19.60 21.31
N ALA A 20 3.29 18.61 20.49
CA ALA A 20 3.34 18.66 19.05
C ALA A 20 2.87 17.33 18.43
N VAL A 21 2.33 17.40 17.23
CA VAL A 21 1.88 16.24 16.44
C VAL A 21 2.49 16.33 15.05
N ILE A 22 3.12 15.26 14.59
CA ILE A 22 3.64 15.17 13.23
C ILE A 22 2.65 14.35 12.39
N CYS A 23 2.27 14.87 11.24
CA CYS A 23 1.46 14.16 10.26
C CYS A 23 2.26 13.99 8.96
N ILE A 24 2.21 12.80 8.38
CA ILE A 24 2.90 12.50 7.11
C ILE A 24 2.08 12.88 5.87
N SER A 25 0.81 13.24 6.05
CA SER A 25 -0.09 13.62 4.96
C SER A 25 -1.17 14.60 5.44
N GLU A 26 -1.72 15.36 4.49
CA GLU A 26 -2.86 16.26 4.77
C GLU A 26 -4.10 15.50 5.24
N THR A 27 -4.29 14.26 4.78
CA THR A 27 -5.38 13.40 5.23
C THR A 27 -5.29 13.14 6.74
N LEU A 28 -4.10 12.76 7.23
CA LEU A 28 -3.88 12.54 8.66
C LEU A 28 -3.94 13.84 9.46
N ARG A 29 -3.50 14.97 8.88
CA ARG A 29 -3.64 16.29 9.50
C ARG A 29 -5.11 16.65 9.70
N LYS A 30 -5.93 16.52 8.65
CA LYS A 30 -7.39 16.74 8.73
C LYS A 30 -8.04 15.82 9.73
N GLU A 31 -7.62 14.56 9.78
CA GLU A 31 -8.11 13.61 10.76
C GLU A 31 -7.76 14.04 12.20
N ALA A 32 -6.51 14.42 12.48
CA ALA A 32 -6.10 14.90 13.79
C ALA A 32 -6.89 16.16 14.22
N ILE A 33 -7.13 17.09 13.30
CA ILE A 33 -7.97 18.28 13.55
C ILE A 33 -9.41 17.86 13.86
N SER A 34 -10.00 16.94 13.09
CA SER A 34 -11.36 16.42 13.35
C SER A 34 -11.45 15.71 14.70
N ARG A 35 -10.35 15.13 15.17
CA ARG A 35 -10.20 14.51 16.48
C ARG A 35 -9.92 15.54 17.59
N GLY A 36 -9.82 16.84 17.30
CA GLY A 36 -9.73 17.92 18.29
C GLY A 36 -8.32 18.37 18.65
N VAL A 37 -7.31 18.06 17.82
CA VAL A 37 -5.96 18.60 17.98
C VAL A 37 -5.91 20.05 17.47
N ASN A 38 -5.30 20.95 18.22
CA ASN A 38 -5.08 22.33 17.78
C ASN A 38 -4.18 22.35 16.52
N PRO A 39 -4.62 22.93 15.38
CA PRO A 39 -3.83 22.98 14.15
C PRO A 39 -2.44 23.59 14.31
N LYS A 40 -2.25 24.52 15.26
CA LYS A 40 -0.95 25.14 15.55
C LYS A 40 0.08 24.17 16.14
N LYS A 41 -0.36 23.02 16.65
CA LYS A 41 0.52 21.95 17.17
C LYS A 41 0.89 20.92 16.09
N ILE A 42 0.31 21.00 14.90
CA ILE A 42 0.47 19.98 13.87
C ILE A 42 1.49 20.46 12.84
N SER A 43 2.55 19.67 12.66
CA SER A 43 3.53 19.84 11.60
C SER A 43 3.34 18.77 10.52
N LEU A 44 3.30 19.17 9.26
CA LEU A 44 3.28 18.25 8.13
C LEU A 44 4.71 17.89 7.74
N VAL A 45 5.08 16.62 7.87
CA VAL A 45 6.40 16.09 7.50
C VAL A 45 6.18 14.86 6.65
N PRO A 46 6.09 14.98 5.32
CA PRO A 46 5.92 13.84 4.43
C PRO A 46 7.04 12.83 4.59
N ASN A 47 6.71 11.55 4.42
CA ASN A 47 7.73 10.52 4.33
C ASN A 47 8.64 10.82 3.13
N ALA A 48 9.94 10.68 3.32
CA ALA A 48 10.93 10.82 2.27
C ALA A 48 11.68 9.50 2.09
N VAL A 49 12.16 9.27 0.88
CA VAL A 49 13.12 8.21 0.56
C VAL A 49 14.45 8.88 0.25
N THR A 50 15.54 8.35 0.79
CA THR A 50 16.88 8.77 0.38
C THR A 50 17.14 8.16 -0.99
N PRO A 51 17.42 8.95 -2.03
CA PRO A 51 17.90 8.41 -3.29
C PRO A 51 19.16 7.58 -3.02
N SER A 52 19.17 6.33 -3.46
CA SER A 52 20.42 5.56 -3.52
C SER A 52 21.06 5.85 -4.87
N ASP A 53 22.29 6.32 -4.86
CA ASP A 53 23.11 6.45 -6.07
C ASP A 53 23.75 5.11 -6.47
N SER A 54 23.48 4.02 -5.73
CA SER A 54 24.00 2.70 -6.09
C SER A 54 23.19 2.10 -7.24
N ASP A 55 23.89 1.78 -8.33
CA ASP A 55 23.42 0.92 -9.42
C ASP A 55 23.30 -0.56 -8.97
N ASP A 56 23.01 -0.82 -7.69
CA ASP A 56 22.86 -2.17 -7.13
C ASP A 56 21.55 -2.78 -7.61
N ILE A 57 21.58 -3.21 -8.87
CA ILE A 57 20.52 -3.97 -9.50
C ILE A 57 20.52 -5.37 -8.86
N SER A 58 19.38 -5.76 -8.29
CA SER A 58 19.19 -7.10 -7.76
C SER A 58 19.53 -8.16 -8.83
N GLU A 59 20.19 -9.25 -8.43
CA GLU A 59 20.43 -10.41 -9.30
C GLU A 59 19.13 -11.01 -9.87
N LEU A 60 17.99 -10.74 -9.22
CA LEU A 60 16.67 -11.16 -9.69
C LEU A 60 16.11 -10.28 -10.80
N PHE A 61 16.69 -9.11 -11.06
CA PHE A 61 16.18 -8.16 -12.04
C PHE A 61 16.14 -8.74 -13.46
N PRO A 62 17.18 -9.40 -14.00
CA PRO A 62 17.11 -10.00 -15.34
C PRO A 62 16.01 -11.08 -15.44
N LEU A 63 15.80 -11.85 -14.37
CA LEU A 63 14.74 -12.85 -14.31
C LEU A 63 13.35 -12.21 -14.30
N ALA A 64 13.15 -11.17 -13.49
CA ALA A 64 11.89 -10.43 -13.46
C ALA A 64 11.63 -9.76 -14.83
N GLN A 65 12.65 -9.13 -15.40
CA GLN A 65 12.56 -8.45 -16.70
C GLN A 65 12.16 -9.42 -17.82
N SER A 66 12.82 -10.57 -17.95
CA SER A 66 12.45 -11.58 -18.97
C SER A 66 11.06 -12.17 -18.80
N LYS A 67 10.54 -12.24 -17.56
CA LYS A 67 9.15 -12.66 -17.31
C LYS A 67 8.13 -11.58 -17.62
N LEU A 68 8.53 -10.32 -17.59
CA LEU A 68 7.64 -9.16 -17.70
C LEU A 68 7.76 -8.42 -19.04
N GLU A 69 8.75 -8.77 -19.86
CA GLU A 69 8.98 -8.17 -21.17
C GLU A 69 7.77 -8.27 -22.09
N ASN A 70 7.73 -7.35 -23.05
CA ASN A 70 6.69 -7.25 -24.08
C ASN A 70 5.26 -7.15 -23.52
N SER A 71 5.06 -6.68 -22.29
CA SER A 71 3.74 -6.48 -21.69
C SER A 71 3.69 -5.19 -20.86
N ILE A 72 2.49 -4.65 -20.66
CA ILE A 72 2.27 -3.59 -19.68
C ILE A 72 2.28 -4.23 -18.29
N VAL A 73 3.07 -3.71 -17.37
CA VAL A 73 3.16 -4.26 -16.01
C VAL A 73 2.46 -3.34 -15.03
N VAL A 74 1.47 -3.86 -14.32
CA VAL A 74 0.93 -3.23 -13.12
C VAL A 74 1.68 -3.81 -11.93
N GLY A 75 2.46 -2.97 -11.25
CA GLY A 75 3.30 -3.34 -10.12
C GLY A 75 2.67 -2.96 -8.78
N TYR A 76 2.71 -3.87 -7.80
CA TYR A 76 2.40 -3.58 -6.40
C TYR A 76 3.61 -3.91 -5.53
N ILE A 77 3.97 -2.99 -4.62
CA ILE A 77 5.01 -3.20 -3.62
C ILE A 77 4.41 -2.89 -2.25
N GLY A 78 4.31 -3.89 -1.38
CA GLY A 78 3.71 -3.70 -0.06
C GLY A 78 3.28 -4.99 0.63
N SER A 79 2.64 -4.85 1.79
CA SER A 79 2.06 -5.98 2.52
C SER A 79 0.70 -6.39 1.98
N LEU A 80 0.37 -7.67 1.92
CA LEU A 80 -0.94 -8.15 1.47
C LEU A 80 -1.92 -8.26 2.63
N ARG A 81 -2.36 -7.11 3.14
CA ARG A 81 -3.41 -7.01 4.17
C ARG A 81 -4.74 -6.63 3.53
N ASP A 82 -5.85 -7.02 4.13
CA ASP A 82 -7.20 -6.72 3.61
C ASP A 82 -7.43 -5.22 3.35
N ILE A 83 -6.84 -4.35 4.18
CA ILE A 83 -6.98 -2.89 4.06
C ILE A 83 -6.29 -2.30 2.82
N GLU A 84 -5.39 -3.04 2.18
CA GLU A 84 -4.55 -2.54 1.09
C GLU A 84 -5.24 -2.66 -0.28
N GLY A 85 -6.35 -3.40 -0.39
CA GLY A 85 -7.18 -3.43 -1.60
C GLY A 85 -6.49 -4.04 -2.84
N VAL A 86 -5.53 -4.95 -2.63
CA VAL A 86 -4.75 -5.58 -3.71
C VAL A 86 -5.62 -6.51 -4.56
N ASP A 87 -6.65 -7.08 -3.96
CA ASP A 87 -7.74 -7.83 -4.62
C ASP A 87 -8.45 -7.01 -5.70
N ALA A 88 -8.84 -5.76 -5.39
CA ALA A 88 -9.47 -4.87 -6.36
C ALA A 88 -8.53 -4.53 -7.53
N THR A 89 -7.21 -4.49 -7.28
CA THR A 89 -6.22 -4.32 -8.34
C THR A 89 -6.17 -5.57 -9.24
N ALA A 90 -6.20 -6.77 -8.65
CA ALA A 90 -6.24 -8.02 -9.40
C ALA A 90 -7.49 -8.11 -10.28
N GLU A 91 -8.67 -7.72 -9.76
CA GLU A 91 -9.92 -7.65 -10.53
C GLU A 91 -9.82 -6.71 -11.74
N ALA A 92 -9.26 -5.51 -11.55
CA ALA A 92 -9.07 -4.55 -12.62
C ALA A 92 -8.11 -5.08 -13.70
N VAL A 93 -7.04 -5.77 -13.30
CA VAL A 93 -6.12 -6.43 -14.23
C VAL A 93 -6.84 -7.52 -15.02
N ALA A 94 -7.58 -8.40 -14.35
CA ALA A 94 -8.32 -9.48 -14.99
C ALA A 94 -9.32 -8.95 -16.03
N LEU A 95 -10.02 -7.86 -15.70
CA LEU A 95 -10.93 -7.19 -16.62
C LEU A 95 -10.20 -6.70 -17.88
N LEU A 96 -9.06 -6.04 -17.75
CA LEU A 96 -8.30 -5.54 -18.90
C LEU A 96 -7.72 -6.68 -19.74
N VAL A 97 -7.21 -7.73 -19.10
CA VAL A 97 -6.72 -8.95 -19.79
C VAL A 97 -7.86 -9.60 -20.58
N SER A 98 -9.07 -9.68 -20.01
CA SER A 98 -10.24 -10.22 -20.70
C SER A 98 -10.67 -9.39 -21.93
N GLN A 99 -10.30 -8.10 -21.96
CA GLN A 99 -10.52 -7.20 -23.10
C GLN A 99 -9.38 -7.26 -24.14
N GLY A 100 -8.42 -8.17 -23.98
CA GLY A 100 -7.30 -8.35 -24.90
C GLY A 100 -6.09 -7.47 -24.59
N ALA A 101 -6.06 -6.78 -23.46
CA ALA A 101 -4.86 -6.03 -23.06
C ALA A 101 -3.73 -7.00 -22.69
N ASN A 102 -2.55 -6.79 -23.28
CA ASN A 102 -1.34 -7.52 -22.92
C ASN A 102 -0.74 -6.95 -21.63
N LEU A 103 -1.28 -7.38 -20.50
CA LEU A 103 -1.00 -6.82 -19.18
C LEU A 103 -0.61 -7.93 -18.18
N LYS A 104 0.38 -7.65 -17.33
CA LYS A 104 0.83 -8.54 -16.25
C LYS A 104 0.70 -7.85 -14.90
N PHE A 105 0.30 -8.61 -13.88
CA PHE A 105 0.28 -8.15 -12.51
C PHE A 105 1.52 -8.67 -11.77
N PHE A 106 2.37 -7.77 -11.30
CA PHE A 106 3.59 -8.10 -10.57
C PHE A 106 3.50 -7.60 -9.13
N VAL A 107 3.69 -8.51 -8.17
CA VAL A 107 3.49 -8.22 -6.74
C VAL A 107 4.78 -8.55 -5.99
N LEU A 108 5.37 -7.54 -5.36
CA LEU A 108 6.48 -7.68 -4.43
C LEU A 108 5.98 -7.45 -3.01
N SER A 109 5.93 -8.51 -2.23
CA SER A 109 5.36 -8.51 -0.88
C SER A 109 6.11 -9.42 0.07
N SER A 110 5.80 -9.32 1.37
CA SER A 110 6.17 -10.37 2.33
C SER A 110 5.35 -11.64 2.08
N GLN A 111 5.79 -12.78 2.63
CA GLN A 111 5.14 -14.08 2.42
C GLN A 111 3.66 -14.12 2.83
N ALA A 112 3.29 -13.36 3.85
CA ALA A 112 1.93 -13.34 4.38
C ALA A 112 0.95 -12.81 3.33
N GLY A 113 -0.09 -13.60 3.02
CA GLY A 113 -1.15 -13.26 2.07
C GLY A 113 -0.87 -13.63 0.62
N GLN A 114 0.34 -14.11 0.27
CA GLN A 114 0.68 -14.47 -1.12
C GLN A 114 -0.18 -15.61 -1.66
N GLU A 115 -0.32 -16.71 -0.92
CA GLU A 115 -1.12 -17.86 -1.34
C GLU A 115 -2.59 -17.51 -1.59
N GLY A 116 -3.15 -16.65 -0.73
CA GLY A 116 -4.51 -16.15 -0.88
C GLY A 116 -4.67 -15.31 -2.15
N LEU A 117 -3.74 -14.38 -2.39
CA LEU A 117 -3.75 -13.55 -3.59
C LEU A 117 -3.54 -14.39 -4.86
N GLU A 118 -2.61 -15.33 -4.86
CA GLU A 118 -2.38 -16.23 -6.01
C GLU A 118 -3.60 -17.08 -6.33
N THR A 119 -4.25 -17.63 -5.31
CA THR A 119 -5.50 -18.39 -5.48
C THR A 119 -6.60 -17.50 -6.06
N TYR A 120 -6.71 -16.26 -5.57
CA TYR A 120 -7.70 -15.30 -6.07
C TYR A 120 -7.44 -14.91 -7.52
N CYS A 121 -6.20 -14.56 -7.86
CA CYS A 121 -5.75 -14.27 -9.21
C CYS A 121 -6.05 -15.44 -10.18
N LYS A 122 -5.76 -16.69 -9.80
CA LYS A 122 -6.13 -17.88 -10.59
C LYS A 122 -7.63 -17.99 -10.81
N SER A 123 -8.45 -17.68 -9.80
CA SER A 123 -9.92 -17.69 -9.94
C SER A 123 -10.45 -16.62 -10.89
N LEU A 124 -9.69 -15.52 -11.05
CA LEU A 124 -9.97 -14.44 -12.01
C LEU A 124 -9.41 -14.72 -13.43
N GLY A 125 -8.74 -15.86 -13.63
CA GLY A 125 -8.12 -16.22 -14.91
C GLY A 125 -6.79 -15.51 -15.19
N ILE A 126 -6.15 -14.95 -14.16
CA ILE A 126 -4.83 -14.32 -14.26
C ILE A 126 -3.87 -15.00 -13.25
N GLY A 127 -2.94 -15.85 -13.69
CA GLY A 127 -1.95 -16.46 -12.78
C GLY A 127 -1.53 -17.88 -13.10
#